data_AF-A0A430RVS1-F1
#
_entry.id   AF-A0A430RVS1-F1
#
_cell.length_a   1.000
_cell.length_b   1.000
_cell.length_c   1.000
_cell.angle_alpha   90.00
_cell.angle_beta   90.00
_cell.angle_gamma   90.00
#
_symmetry.space_group_name_H-M   'P 1'
#
loop_
_entity.id
_entity.type
_entity.pdbx_description
1 polymer ?
#
loop_
_entity_poly.entity_id
_entity_poly.type
_entity_poly.pdbx_seq_one_letter_code
_entity_poly.pdbx_strand_id
1 'polypeptide(L)'
;PYARRQVDLGEVAVALYAAGVSQRKAAEVMSLLLGHRYTHETISALTDQVLKEVEAFRHRPIPEDMAWVYLDGFFLKVLREGIGVEREAVYVALGVTPGGQRQVLGFWLLPTESATAWEEVLRELWQRGLRRVLLFITDGLPGMEEAIRRVYPLAQWQVCVVHRVRSSLAQVRARDRALLAQDLKGIYGARSRVEALEALERLKEAWGSRYPSLVAAWWENSGALLRFYDYPQVLWPY
;
A
#
# COMPACT_ATOMS: atom_id res chain seq x y z
N PRO A 1 -4.60 1.71 44.82
CA PRO A 1 -3.32 2.31 44.39
C PRO A 1 -3.56 3.33 43.25
N TYR A 2 -3.61 4.62 43.58
CA TYR A 2 -3.65 5.68 42.57
C TYR A 2 -2.23 5.86 42.02
N ALA A 3 -1.96 5.30 40.84
CA ALA A 3 -0.74 5.60 40.11
C ALA A 3 -0.90 6.98 39.47
N ARG A 4 -0.14 7.98 39.93
CA ARG A 4 0.02 9.23 39.18
C ARG A 4 0.82 8.92 37.93
N ARG A 5 0.15 8.84 36.78
CA ARG A 5 0.82 8.73 35.49
C ARG A 5 1.34 10.12 35.11
N GLN A 6 2.64 10.32 35.19
CA GLN A 6 3.27 11.44 34.48
C GLN A 6 3.06 11.20 33.00
N VAL A 7 2.46 12.19 32.33
CA VAL A 7 2.22 12.14 30.89
C VAL A 7 3.38 12.87 30.23
N ASP A 8 4.10 12.17 29.35
CA ASP A 8 5.14 12.80 28.54
C ASP A 8 4.45 13.69 27.48
N LEU A 9 4.80 14.98 27.48
CA LEU A 9 4.25 15.96 26.54
C LEU A 9 4.59 15.62 25.09
N GLY A 10 5.77 15.04 24.85
CA GLY A 10 6.18 14.57 23.54
C GLY A 10 5.31 13.41 23.06
N GLU A 11 5.02 12.42 23.93
CA GLU A 11 4.13 11.32 23.58
C GLU A 11 2.74 11.81 23.21
N VAL A 12 2.19 12.79 23.93
CA VAL A 12 0.88 13.39 23.62
C VAL A 12 0.92 14.15 22.29
N ALA A 13 1.95 14.96 22.06
CA ALA A 13 2.12 15.70 20.81
C ALA A 13 2.20 14.75 19.60
N VAL A 14 2.99 13.68 19.73
CA VAL A 14 3.10 12.62 18.71
C VAL A 14 1.76 11.92 18.49
N ALA A 15 1.03 11.57 19.56
CA ALA A 15 -0.26 10.92 19.44
C ALA A 15 -1.30 11.81 18.74
N LEU A 16 -1.34 13.11 19.06
CA LEU A 16 -2.22 14.07 18.38
C LEU A 16 -1.86 14.20 16.90
N TYR A 17 -0.57 14.30 16.58
CA TYR A 17 -0.10 14.39 15.20
C TYR A 17 -0.44 13.12 14.41
N ALA A 18 -0.17 11.94 14.98
CA ALA A 18 -0.52 10.65 14.40
C ALA A 18 -2.04 10.48 14.18
N ALA A 19 -2.86 11.11 15.02
CA ALA A 19 -4.31 11.15 14.87
C ALA A 19 -4.80 12.16 13.80
N GLY A 20 -3.87 12.86 13.11
CA GLY A 20 -4.20 13.82 12.06
C GLY A 20 -4.55 15.22 12.56
N VAL A 21 -4.29 15.53 13.83
CA VAL A 21 -4.50 16.87 14.38
C VAL A 21 -3.38 17.79 13.89
N SER A 22 -3.75 18.94 13.31
CA SER A 22 -2.76 19.92 12.85
C SER A 22 -1.94 20.47 14.01
N GLN A 23 -0.68 20.85 13.75
CA GLN A 23 0.24 21.38 14.77
C GLN A 23 -0.34 22.57 15.55
N ARG A 24 -1.08 23.47 14.87
CA ARG A 24 -1.79 24.59 15.51
C ARG A 24 -2.92 24.13 16.42
N LYS A 25 -3.74 23.18 15.97
CA LYS A 25 -4.84 22.63 16.78
C LYS A 25 -4.31 21.83 17.98
N ALA A 26 -3.24 21.08 17.79
CA ALA A 26 -2.57 20.37 18.89
C ALA A 26 -2.05 21.36 19.94
N ALA A 27 -1.45 22.48 19.52
CA ALA A 27 -1.01 23.54 20.42
C ALA A 27 -2.17 24.15 21.21
N GLU A 28 -3.31 24.43 20.58
CA GLU A 28 -4.52 24.90 21.25
C GLU A 28 -5.03 23.89 22.29
N VAL A 29 -5.15 22.61 21.91
CA VAL A 29 -5.64 21.53 22.79
C VAL A 29 -4.71 21.34 23.99
N MET A 30 -3.41 21.24 23.75
CA MET A 30 -2.42 21.09 24.82
C MET A 30 -2.40 22.31 25.74
N SER A 31 -2.56 23.51 25.18
CA SER A 31 -2.61 24.73 26.00
C SER A 31 -3.81 24.77 26.93
N LEU A 32 -4.98 24.36 26.42
CA LEU A 32 -6.21 24.30 27.19
C LEU A 32 -6.13 23.24 28.31
N LEU A 33 -5.61 22.06 28.02
CA LEU A 33 -5.57 20.94 28.97
C LEU A 33 -4.50 21.11 30.07
N LEU A 34 -3.37 21.75 29.73
CA LEU A 34 -2.21 21.81 30.62
C LEU A 34 -2.05 23.17 31.30
N GLY A 35 -2.84 24.18 30.93
CA GLY A 35 -2.80 25.52 31.53
C GLY A 35 -1.54 26.33 31.20
N HIS A 36 -0.74 25.90 30.23
CA HIS A 36 0.44 26.59 29.73
C HIS A 36 0.29 26.92 28.25
N ARG A 37 0.92 27.98 27.77
CA ARG A 37 0.87 28.33 26.35
C ARG A 37 1.85 27.46 25.56
N TYR A 38 1.35 26.69 24.60
CA TYR A 38 2.13 25.99 23.58
C TYR A 38 1.96 26.67 22.23
N THR A 39 3.03 26.72 21.43
CA THR A 39 2.98 27.20 20.04
C THR A 39 3.10 26.03 19.07
N HIS A 40 2.72 26.25 17.80
CA HIS A 40 2.84 25.20 16.79
C HIS A 40 4.29 24.79 16.52
N GLU A 41 5.25 25.71 16.67
CA GLU A 41 6.68 25.44 16.60
C GLU A 41 7.13 24.52 17.74
N THR A 42 6.56 24.71 18.94
CA THR A 42 6.82 23.84 20.09
C THR A 42 6.30 22.43 19.82
N ILE A 43 5.08 22.29 19.29
CA ILE A 43 4.54 20.97 18.94
C ILE A 43 5.35 20.33 17.82
N SER A 44 5.78 21.10 16.81
CA SER A 44 6.66 20.60 15.74
C SER A 44 7.95 20.02 16.32
N ALA A 45 8.65 20.77 17.17
CA ALA A 45 9.88 20.31 17.81
C ALA A 45 9.68 19.08 18.71
N LEU A 46 8.54 18.99 19.40
CA LEU A 46 8.17 17.80 20.17
C LEU A 46 7.94 16.59 19.25
N THR A 47 7.31 16.79 18.09
CA THR A 47 7.08 15.70 17.13
C THR A 47 8.35 15.25 16.42
N ASP A 48 9.36 16.12 16.29
CA ASP A 48 10.64 15.78 15.64
C ASP A 48 11.40 14.65 16.36
N GLN A 49 11.05 14.33 17.61
CA GLN A 49 11.61 13.18 18.32
C GLN A 49 11.39 11.85 17.58
N VAL A 50 10.33 11.73 16.75
CA VAL A 50 10.07 10.51 15.96
C VAL A 50 11.03 10.35 14.79
N LEU A 51 11.73 11.41 14.37
CA LEU A 51 12.63 11.35 13.21
C LEU A 51 13.76 10.34 13.41
N LYS A 52 14.25 10.19 14.65
CA LYS A 52 15.25 9.17 14.99
C LYS A 52 14.68 7.76 14.79
N GLU A 53 13.43 7.52 15.17
CA GLU A 53 12.78 6.23 14.97
C GLU A 53 12.47 5.96 13.50
N VAL A 54 12.07 6.98 12.75
CA VAL A 54 11.90 6.90 11.29
C VAL A 54 13.21 6.48 10.61
N GLU A 55 14.33 7.08 11.02
CA GLU A 55 15.63 6.74 10.45
C GLU A 55 16.09 5.33 10.82
N ALA A 56 15.86 4.91 12.07
CA ALA A 56 16.09 3.54 12.50
C ALA A 56 15.20 2.55 11.72
N PHE A 57 13.94 2.91 11.47
CA PHE A 57 13.00 2.11 10.71
C PHE A 57 13.44 1.93 9.25
N ARG A 58 13.97 2.99 8.61
CA ARG A 58 14.49 2.94 7.24
C ARG A 58 15.67 1.98 7.08
N HIS A 59 16.53 1.91 8.09
CA HIS A 59 17.75 1.08 8.04
C HIS A 59 17.60 -0.29 8.71
N ARG A 60 16.44 -0.57 9.32
CA ARG A 60 16.25 -1.83 10.04
C ARG A 60 16.40 -3.04 9.10
N PRO A 61 17.05 -4.11 9.55
CA PRO A 61 17.04 -5.38 8.85
C PRO A 61 15.61 -5.89 8.64
N ILE A 62 15.36 -6.49 7.48
CA ILE A 62 14.08 -7.08 7.13
C ILE A 62 14.21 -8.61 7.21
N PRO A 63 13.19 -9.33 7.70
CA PRO A 63 13.18 -10.79 7.65
C PRO A 63 13.43 -11.31 6.24
N GLU A 64 14.15 -12.41 6.15
CA GLU A 64 14.61 -12.95 4.87
C GLU A 64 13.45 -13.42 3.97
N ASP A 65 12.39 -13.90 4.61
CA ASP A 65 11.24 -14.54 3.98
C ASP A 65 9.97 -13.69 4.07
N MET A 66 9.35 -13.46 2.92
CA MET A 66 7.97 -13.03 2.83
C MET A 66 7.21 -14.00 1.93
N ALA A 67 5.98 -14.34 2.34
CA ALA A 67 5.08 -14.95 1.39
C ALA A 67 4.79 -13.90 0.29
N TRP A 68 4.31 -12.74 0.71
CA TRP A 68 3.78 -11.74 -0.23
C TRP A 68 4.39 -10.38 0.05
N VAL A 69 4.58 -9.58 -1.00
CA VAL A 69 4.96 -8.17 -0.88
C VAL A 69 4.09 -7.33 -1.78
N TYR A 70 3.29 -6.45 -1.18
CA TYR A 70 2.54 -5.42 -1.90
C TYR A 70 3.41 -4.20 -2.09
N LEU A 71 3.46 -3.70 -3.32
CA LEU A 71 4.08 -2.43 -3.68
C LEU A 71 2.97 -1.49 -4.14
N ASP A 72 2.82 -0.38 -3.44
CA ASP A 72 1.78 0.61 -3.73
C ASP A 72 2.36 2.03 -3.67
N GLY A 73 1.74 2.91 -4.45
CA GLY A 73 2.14 4.29 -4.64
C GLY A 73 0.97 5.24 -4.43
N PHE A 74 1.17 6.34 -3.72
CA PHE A 74 0.20 7.43 -3.66
C PHE A 74 0.87 8.79 -3.67
N PHE A 75 0.16 9.83 -4.09
CA PHE A 75 0.75 11.15 -4.25
C PHE A 75 0.41 12.07 -3.08
N LEU A 76 1.41 12.81 -2.61
CA LEU A 76 1.26 13.90 -1.64
C LEU A 76 1.67 15.23 -2.27
N LYS A 77 1.07 16.32 -1.78
CA LYS A 77 1.55 17.68 -2.05
C LYS A 77 2.59 18.03 -0.99
N VAL A 78 3.83 18.28 -1.43
CA VAL A 78 4.98 18.53 -0.56
C VAL A 78 5.51 19.93 -0.86
N LEU A 79 5.62 20.76 0.16
CA LEU A 79 6.29 22.06 0.03
C LEU A 79 7.80 21.85 0.03
N ARG A 80 8.47 22.21 -1.06
CA ARG A 80 9.92 22.17 -1.22
C ARG A 80 10.47 23.59 -1.20
N GLU A 81 11.48 23.81 -0.36
CA GLU A 81 12.15 25.10 -0.26
C GLU A 81 12.75 25.51 -1.61
N GLY A 82 12.52 26.77 -2.02
CA GLY A 82 13.01 27.31 -3.28
C GLY A 82 12.25 26.87 -4.55
N ILE A 83 11.38 25.86 -4.49
CA ILE A 83 10.62 25.35 -5.64
C ILE A 83 9.14 25.69 -5.51
N GLY A 84 8.57 25.49 -4.32
CA GLY A 84 7.14 25.62 -4.08
C GLY A 84 6.48 24.27 -3.77
N VAL A 85 5.17 24.17 -4.03
CA VAL A 85 4.40 22.95 -3.73
C VAL A 85 4.48 21.99 -4.90
N GLU A 86 5.19 20.89 -4.70
CA GLU A 86 5.34 19.80 -5.66
C GLU A 86 4.40 18.64 -5.36
N ARG A 87 4.07 17.85 -6.38
CA ARG A 87 3.31 16.62 -6.23
C ARG A 87 4.25 15.43 -6.34
N GLU A 88 4.54 14.79 -5.22
CA GLU A 88 5.52 13.70 -5.13
C GLU A 88 4.85 12.37 -4.79
N ALA A 89 5.50 11.28 -5.20
CA ALA A 89 5.03 9.92 -5.00
C ALA A 89 5.62 9.34 -3.70
N VAL A 90 4.72 8.83 -2.84
CA VAL A 90 5.04 8.00 -1.70
C VAL A 90 4.91 6.55 -2.10
N TYR A 91 6.02 5.83 -2.05
CA TYR A 91 6.11 4.41 -2.31
C TYR A 91 6.01 3.69 -0.97
N VAL A 92 5.23 2.61 -0.91
CA VAL A 92 5.09 1.78 0.29
C VAL A 92 5.25 0.31 -0.08
N ALA A 93 6.11 -0.40 0.65
CA ALA A 93 6.24 -1.84 0.57
C ALA A 93 5.62 -2.48 1.83
N LEU A 94 4.60 -3.31 1.65
CA LEU A 94 3.94 -4.06 2.73
C LEU A 94 4.20 -5.55 2.55
N GLY A 95 4.90 -6.17 3.49
CA GLY A 95 5.20 -7.59 3.50
C GLY A 95 4.16 -8.39 4.30
N VAL A 96 3.90 -9.61 3.85
CA VAL A 96 3.14 -10.63 4.56
C VAL A 96 4.07 -11.83 4.77
N THR A 97 4.31 -12.20 6.02
CA THR A 97 5.15 -13.34 6.36
C THR A 97 4.44 -14.66 5.99
N PRO A 98 5.17 -15.79 5.92
CA PRO A 98 4.54 -17.10 5.74
C PRO A 98 3.48 -17.45 6.81
N GLY A 99 3.58 -16.86 8.00
CA GLY A 99 2.58 -16.99 9.06
C GLY A 99 1.39 -16.02 8.94
N GLY A 100 1.28 -15.25 7.86
CA GLY A 100 0.18 -14.31 7.61
C GLY A 100 0.31 -12.96 8.32
N GLN A 101 1.41 -12.71 9.02
CA GLN A 101 1.62 -11.43 9.71
C GLN A 101 2.00 -10.34 8.72
N ARG A 102 1.34 -9.17 8.82
CA ARG A 102 1.56 -8.03 7.95
C ARG A 102 2.51 -7.03 8.59
N GLN A 103 3.44 -6.48 7.82
CA GLN A 103 4.32 -5.42 8.28
C GLN A 103 4.76 -4.50 7.15
N VAL A 104 4.88 -3.20 7.43
CA VAL A 104 5.47 -2.25 6.49
C VAL A 104 6.97 -2.49 6.45
N LEU A 105 7.50 -2.77 5.26
CA LEU A 105 8.92 -3.04 5.02
C LEU A 105 9.70 -1.74 4.83
N GLY A 106 9.08 -0.76 4.20
CA GLY A 106 9.66 0.55 3.96
C GLY A 106 8.67 1.50 3.30
N PHE A 107 9.03 2.78 3.32
CA PHE A 107 8.36 3.81 2.55
C PHE A 107 9.38 4.82 2.04
N TRP A 108 9.15 5.36 0.84
CA TRP A 108 10.05 6.28 0.16
C TRP A 108 9.26 7.44 -0.43
N LEU A 109 9.88 8.61 -0.46
CA LEU A 109 9.31 9.80 -1.09
C LEU A 109 10.18 10.14 -2.29
N LEU A 110 9.64 9.97 -3.49
CA LEU A 110 10.36 10.19 -4.75
C LEU A 110 9.57 11.17 -5.64
N PRO A 111 10.23 11.90 -6.55
CA PRO A 111 9.56 12.92 -7.35
C PRO A 111 8.41 12.38 -8.21
N THR A 112 8.60 11.19 -8.80
CA THR A 112 7.61 10.56 -9.68
C THR A 112 7.56 9.05 -9.46
N GLU A 113 6.47 8.44 -9.90
CA GLU A 113 6.35 6.99 -9.93
C GLU A 113 6.94 6.38 -11.21
N SER A 114 7.86 5.42 -11.09
CA SER A 114 8.41 4.70 -12.24
C SER A 114 8.92 3.31 -11.89
N ALA A 115 8.95 2.41 -12.89
CA ALA A 115 9.52 1.07 -12.71
C ALA A 115 11.01 1.11 -12.34
N THR A 116 11.77 2.09 -12.85
CA THR A 116 13.19 2.27 -12.51
C THR A 116 13.37 2.60 -11.03
N ALA A 117 12.58 3.53 -10.50
CA ALA A 117 12.60 3.89 -9.09
C ALA A 117 12.16 2.71 -8.20
N TRP A 118 11.16 1.94 -8.63
CA TRP A 118 10.80 0.70 -7.94
C TRP A 118 11.91 -0.36 -7.97
N GLU A 119 12.70 -0.46 -9.04
CA GLU A 119 13.88 -1.35 -9.08
C GLU A 119 14.91 -0.95 -8.02
N GLU A 120 15.15 0.33 -7.81
CA GLU A 120 16.02 0.84 -6.74
C GLU A 120 15.48 0.48 -5.35
N VAL A 121 14.19 0.68 -5.12
CA VAL A 121 13.50 0.27 -3.88
C VAL A 121 13.64 -1.24 -3.64
N LEU A 122 13.44 -2.06 -4.67
CA LEU A 122 13.59 -3.51 -4.60
C LEU A 122 15.02 -3.92 -4.23
N ARG A 123 16.03 -3.23 -4.78
CA ARG A 123 17.45 -3.44 -4.46
C ARG A 123 17.76 -3.05 -3.02
N GLU A 124 17.18 -1.97 -2.50
CA GLU A 124 17.33 -1.59 -1.09
C GLU A 124 16.71 -2.65 -0.16
N LEU A 125 15.48 -3.11 -0.46
CA LEU A 125 14.85 -4.19 0.29
C LEU A 125 15.73 -5.46 0.31
N TRP A 126 16.36 -5.78 -0.82
CA TRP A 126 17.31 -6.88 -0.94
C TRP A 126 18.53 -6.64 -0.05
N GLN A 127 19.15 -5.47 -0.10
CA GLN A 127 20.30 -5.13 0.75
C GLN A 127 19.97 -5.21 2.24
N ARG A 128 18.75 -4.84 2.63
CA ARG A 128 18.25 -4.90 4.02
C ARG A 128 17.90 -6.30 4.51
N GLY A 129 17.95 -7.31 3.64
CA GLY A 129 17.88 -8.72 4.02
C GLY A 129 16.74 -9.51 3.41
N LEU A 130 15.79 -8.88 2.71
CA LEU A 130 14.71 -9.60 2.03
C LEU A 130 15.27 -10.40 0.86
N ARG A 131 15.25 -11.75 0.93
CA ARG A 131 15.83 -12.61 -0.11
C ARG A 131 14.79 -13.45 -0.82
N ARG A 132 13.81 -13.98 -0.08
CA ARG A 132 12.86 -14.96 -0.58
C ARG A 132 11.46 -14.38 -0.49
N VAL A 133 10.88 -14.10 -1.66
CA VAL A 133 9.51 -13.62 -1.80
C VAL A 133 8.80 -14.56 -2.77
N LEU A 134 7.62 -15.07 -2.40
CA LEU A 134 6.85 -15.92 -3.31
C LEU A 134 6.14 -15.07 -4.35
N LEU A 135 5.45 -14.01 -3.92
CA LEU A 135 4.60 -13.20 -4.79
C LEU A 135 4.74 -11.70 -4.50
N PHE A 136 5.14 -10.94 -5.51
CA PHE A 136 4.99 -9.48 -5.51
C PHE A 136 3.66 -9.07 -6.13
N ILE A 137 2.98 -8.11 -5.51
CA ILE A 137 1.68 -7.62 -5.94
C ILE A 137 1.76 -6.11 -6.13
N THR A 138 1.53 -5.65 -7.36
CA THR A 138 1.61 -4.23 -7.72
C THR A 138 0.32 -3.77 -8.38
N ASP A 139 0.13 -2.46 -8.54
CA ASP A 139 -1.06 -1.88 -9.20
C ASP A 139 -1.13 -2.15 -10.72
N GLY A 140 -0.06 -2.71 -11.31
CA GLY A 140 0.04 -2.96 -12.74
C GLY A 140 0.81 -1.88 -13.52
N LEU A 141 1.60 -1.03 -12.85
CA LEU A 141 2.52 -0.11 -13.50
C LEU A 141 3.40 -0.85 -14.54
N PRO A 142 3.45 -0.38 -15.81
CA PRO A 142 4.26 -1.01 -16.85
C PRO A 142 5.75 -1.08 -16.46
N GLY A 143 6.39 -2.22 -16.73
CA GLY A 143 7.80 -2.47 -16.40
C GLY A 143 8.04 -3.06 -15.01
N MET A 144 7.01 -3.18 -14.16
CA MET A 144 7.17 -3.70 -12.81
C MET A 144 7.52 -5.18 -12.76
N GLU A 145 6.94 -6.00 -13.64
CA GLU A 145 7.28 -7.42 -13.70
C GLU A 145 8.77 -7.62 -14.03
N GLU A 146 9.28 -6.85 -14.99
CA GLU A 146 10.69 -6.88 -15.38
C GLU A 146 11.60 -6.38 -14.26
N ALA A 147 11.24 -5.27 -13.60
CA ALA A 147 12.00 -4.72 -12.47
C ALA A 147 12.08 -5.73 -11.30
N ILE A 148 10.95 -6.37 -10.96
CA ILE A 148 10.90 -7.42 -9.94
C ILE A 148 11.78 -8.58 -10.35
N ARG A 149 11.65 -9.09 -11.58
CA ARG A 149 12.41 -10.26 -12.05
C ARG A 149 13.93 -10.02 -12.07
N ARG A 150 14.38 -8.77 -12.28
CA ARG A 150 15.80 -8.41 -12.23
C ARG A 150 16.40 -8.51 -10.83
N VAL A 151 15.62 -8.25 -9.79
CA VAL A 151 16.09 -8.24 -8.40
C VAL A 151 15.74 -9.55 -7.67
N TYR A 152 14.53 -10.07 -7.88
CA TYR A 152 13.98 -11.28 -7.28
C TYR A 152 13.57 -12.29 -8.37
N PRO A 153 14.53 -12.96 -9.04
CA PRO A 153 14.25 -13.79 -10.22
C PRO A 153 13.39 -15.03 -9.95
N LEU A 154 13.27 -15.44 -8.68
CA LEU A 154 12.45 -16.57 -8.24
C LEU A 154 11.04 -16.17 -7.81
N ALA A 155 10.79 -14.88 -7.58
CA ALA A 155 9.48 -14.41 -7.17
C ALA A 155 8.53 -14.35 -8.36
N GLN A 156 7.27 -14.71 -8.14
CA GLN A 156 6.20 -14.46 -9.10
C GLN A 156 5.69 -13.03 -8.97
N TRP A 157 5.01 -12.55 -10.00
CA TRP A 157 4.35 -11.25 -10.01
C TRP A 157 2.84 -11.39 -10.25
N GLN A 158 2.08 -10.50 -9.63
CA GLN A 158 0.64 -10.38 -9.77
C GLN A 158 0.20 -8.91 -9.82
N VAL A 159 -0.84 -8.65 -10.62
CA VAL A 159 -1.58 -7.38 -10.55
C VAL A 159 -2.56 -7.41 -9.37
N CYS A 160 -2.59 -6.32 -8.63
CA CYS A 160 -3.44 -6.14 -7.47
C CYS A 160 -4.91 -6.11 -7.88
N VAL A 161 -5.69 -7.08 -7.38
CA VAL A 161 -7.12 -7.20 -7.70
C VAL A 161 -7.88 -6.00 -7.17
N VAL A 162 -7.54 -5.47 -5.98
CA VAL A 162 -8.19 -4.28 -5.41
C VAL A 162 -8.03 -3.07 -6.35
N HIS A 163 -6.83 -2.86 -6.88
CA HIS A 163 -6.56 -1.81 -7.86
C HIS A 163 -7.36 -2.01 -9.14
N ARG A 164 -7.40 -3.25 -9.66
CA ARG A 164 -8.17 -3.59 -10.86
C ARG A 164 -9.66 -3.38 -10.66
N VAL A 165 -10.24 -3.79 -9.52
CA VAL A 165 -11.65 -3.57 -9.18
C VAL A 165 -11.95 -2.07 -9.07
N ARG A 166 -11.14 -1.31 -8.35
CA ARG A 166 -11.31 0.15 -8.20
C ARG A 166 -11.30 0.86 -9.56
N SER A 167 -10.33 0.52 -10.42
CA SER A 167 -10.24 1.05 -11.77
C SER A 167 -11.47 0.68 -12.62
N SER A 168 -11.92 -0.57 -12.54
CA SER A 168 -13.11 -1.05 -13.24
C SER A 168 -14.37 -0.30 -12.85
N LEU A 169 -14.62 -0.09 -11.54
CA LEU A 169 -15.80 0.61 -11.05
C LEU A 169 -15.80 2.11 -11.38
N ALA A 170 -14.62 2.71 -11.54
CA ALA A 170 -14.48 4.11 -11.95
C ALA A 170 -14.89 4.34 -13.42
N GLN A 171 -14.76 3.31 -14.27
CA GLN A 171 -15.02 3.40 -15.72
C GLN A 171 -16.47 3.11 -16.11
N VAL A 172 -17.33 2.69 -15.18
CA VAL A 172 -18.72 2.31 -15.46
C VAL A 172 -19.73 3.30 -14.90
N ARG A 173 -20.97 3.23 -15.43
CA ARG A 173 -22.08 4.06 -14.97
C ARG A 173 -22.45 3.74 -13.52
N ALA A 174 -22.85 4.76 -12.76
CA ALA A 174 -23.14 4.62 -11.34
C ALA A 174 -24.18 3.52 -11.03
N ARG A 175 -25.22 3.40 -11.86
CA ARG A 175 -26.28 2.39 -11.72
C ARG A 175 -25.79 0.93 -11.82
N ASP A 176 -24.65 0.70 -12.48
CA ASP A 176 -24.12 -0.64 -12.73
C ASP A 176 -23.06 -1.05 -11.71
N ARG A 177 -22.52 -0.09 -10.93
CA ARG A 177 -21.37 -0.32 -10.05
C ARG A 177 -21.61 -1.42 -9.02
N ALA A 178 -22.80 -1.46 -8.41
CA ALA A 178 -23.10 -2.43 -7.36
C ALA A 178 -23.12 -3.86 -7.89
N LEU A 179 -23.83 -4.10 -9.00
CA LEU A 179 -23.90 -5.42 -9.65
C LEU A 179 -22.53 -5.84 -10.19
N LEU A 180 -21.83 -4.93 -10.88
CA LEU A 180 -20.50 -5.23 -11.38
C LEU A 180 -19.52 -5.56 -10.24
N ALA A 181 -19.56 -4.84 -9.12
CA ALA A 181 -18.70 -5.14 -7.96
C ALA A 181 -18.95 -6.54 -7.41
N GLN A 182 -20.21 -7.00 -7.39
CA GLN A 182 -20.57 -8.35 -6.98
C GLN A 182 -20.04 -9.40 -7.95
N ASP A 183 -20.22 -9.19 -9.25
CA ASP A 183 -19.72 -10.11 -10.28
C ASP A 183 -18.19 -10.20 -10.27
N LEU A 184 -17.50 -9.07 -10.12
CA LEU A 184 -16.05 -9.02 -9.96
C LEU A 184 -15.59 -9.75 -8.69
N LYS A 185 -16.33 -9.62 -7.58
CA LYS A 185 -16.05 -10.37 -6.35
C LYS A 185 -16.18 -11.87 -6.54
N GLY A 186 -17.09 -12.33 -7.39
CA GLY A 186 -17.24 -13.73 -7.75
C GLY A 186 -15.99 -14.35 -8.40
N ILE A 187 -15.12 -13.53 -9.02
CA ILE A 187 -13.90 -14.00 -9.68
C ILE A 187 -12.80 -14.26 -8.65
N TYR A 188 -12.45 -13.25 -7.86
CA TYR A 188 -11.32 -13.36 -6.93
C TYR A 188 -11.69 -14.02 -5.60
N GLY A 189 -12.99 -14.16 -5.29
CA GLY A 189 -13.49 -14.91 -4.14
C GLY A 189 -13.95 -16.33 -4.46
N ALA A 190 -13.60 -16.86 -5.65
CA ALA A 190 -13.91 -18.22 -6.04
C ALA A 190 -13.11 -19.25 -5.22
N ARG A 191 -13.55 -20.51 -5.18
CA ARG A 191 -12.89 -21.55 -4.38
C ARG A 191 -11.73 -22.23 -5.09
N SER A 192 -11.53 -21.93 -6.37
CA SER A 192 -10.44 -22.44 -7.18
C SER A 192 -10.16 -21.53 -8.36
N ARG A 193 -8.99 -21.70 -8.97
CA ARG A 193 -8.66 -21.02 -10.24
C ARG A 193 -9.64 -21.35 -11.36
N VAL A 194 -10.16 -22.59 -11.39
CA VAL A 194 -11.13 -23.04 -12.39
C VAL A 194 -12.43 -22.26 -12.23
N GLU A 195 -12.98 -22.22 -11.01
CA GLU A 195 -14.21 -21.45 -10.72
C GLU A 195 -14.03 -19.95 -11.00
N ALA A 196 -12.84 -19.40 -10.75
CA ALA A 196 -12.52 -18.01 -11.06
C ALA A 196 -12.55 -17.73 -12.58
N LEU A 197 -12.06 -18.66 -13.40
CA LEU A 197 -12.11 -18.55 -14.87
C LEU A 197 -13.55 -18.69 -15.39
N GLU A 198 -14.35 -19.59 -14.83
CA GLU A 198 -15.78 -19.67 -15.15
C GLU A 198 -16.53 -18.38 -14.75
N ALA A 199 -16.15 -17.77 -13.63
CA ALA A 199 -16.70 -16.47 -13.23
C ALA A 199 -16.31 -15.35 -14.20
N LEU A 200 -15.11 -15.40 -14.77
CA LEU A 200 -14.68 -14.47 -15.84
C LEU A 200 -15.49 -14.67 -17.13
N GLU A 201 -15.85 -15.90 -17.47
CA GLU A 201 -16.74 -16.18 -18.62
C GLU A 201 -18.13 -15.58 -18.39
N ARG A 202 -18.72 -15.79 -17.21
CA ARG A 202 -19.99 -15.16 -16.82
C ARG A 202 -19.92 -13.63 -16.84
N LEU A 203 -18.81 -13.05 -16.39
CA LEU A 203 -18.57 -11.60 -16.48
C LEU A 203 -18.60 -11.12 -17.93
N LYS A 204 -17.98 -11.88 -18.84
CA LYS A 204 -17.95 -11.56 -20.27
C LYS A 204 -19.34 -11.61 -20.89
N GLU A 205 -20.16 -12.59 -20.54
CA GLU A 205 -21.55 -12.69 -21.00
C GLU A 205 -22.41 -11.53 -20.49
N ALA A 206 -22.30 -11.21 -19.20
CA ALA A 206 -23.12 -10.18 -18.56
C ALA A 206 -22.74 -8.75 -19.00
N TRP A 207 -21.44 -8.48 -19.16
CA TRP A 207 -20.92 -7.12 -19.33
C TRP A 207 -20.21 -6.85 -20.65
N GLY A 208 -19.87 -7.88 -21.44
CA GLY A 208 -19.03 -7.74 -22.63
C GLY A 208 -19.62 -6.85 -23.72
N SER A 209 -20.95 -6.77 -23.85
CA SER A 209 -21.61 -5.86 -24.80
C SER A 209 -21.61 -4.41 -24.33
N ARG A 210 -21.68 -4.17 -23.01
CA ARG A 210 -21.81 -2.83 -22.43
C ARG A 210 -20.45 -2.19 -22.11
N TYR A 211 -19.50 -3.01 -21.66
CA TYR A 211 -18.17 -2.60 -21.19
C TYR A 211 -17.07 -3.52 -21.78
N PRO A 212 -16.94 -3.59 -23.12
CA PRO A 212 -16.02 -4.52 -23.77
C PRO A 212 -14.56 -4.34 -23.34
N SER A 213 -14.07 -3.10 -23.21
CA SER A 213 -12.69 -2.82 -22.80
C SER A 213 -12.39 -3.26 -21.37
N LEU A 214 -13.38 -3.14 -20.46
CA LEU A 214 -13.24 -3.57 -19.07
C LEU A 214 -13.11 -5.10 -19.00
N VAL A 215 -14.01 -5.80 -19.69
CA VAL A 215 -14.00 -7.27 -19.75
C VAL A 215 -12.71 -7.77 -20.40
N ALA A 216 -12.28 -7.14 -21.50
CA ALA A 216 -11.01 -7.46 -22.16
C ALA A 216 -9.83 -7.31 -21.19
N ALA A 217 -9.76 -6.20 -20.45
CA ALA A 217 -8.70 -5.98 -19.47
C ALA A 217 -8.66 -7.05 -18.36
N TRP A 218 -9.81 -7.52 -17.88
CA TRP A 218 -9.87 -8.62 -16.90
C TRP A 218 -9.44 -9.95 -17.51
N TRP A 219 -9.86 -10.23 -18.75
CA TRP A 219 -9.53 -11.48 -19.44
C TRP A 219 -8.04 -11.57 -19.76
N GLU A 220 -7.48 -10.53 -20.40
CA GLU A 220 -6.07 -10.44 -20.80
C GLU A 220 -5.13 -10.51 -19.58
N ASN A 221 -5.53 -9.90 -18.46
CA ASN A 221 -4.72 -9.89 -17.24
C ASN A 221 -5.07 -11.04 -16.28
N SER A 222 -5.97 -11.96 -16.64
CA SER A 222 -6.47 -13.01 -15.73
C SER A 222 -5.35 -13.85 -15.13
N GLY A 223 -4.34 -14.23 -15.93
CA GLY A 223 -3.17 -14.98 -15.44
C GLY A 223 -2.33 -14.23 -14.41
N ALA A 224 -2.23 -12.90 -14.53
CA ALA A 224 -1.54 -12.05 -13.55
C ALA A 224 -2.42 -11.77 -12.32
N LEU A 225 -3.72 -11.52 -12.50
CA LEU A 225 -4.68 -11.22 -11.43
C LEU A 225 -4.94 -12.41 -10.50
N LEU A 226 -4.89 -13.63 -11.04
CA LEU A 226 -5.28 -14.85 -10.35
C LEU A 226 -4.07 -15.71 -9.93
N ARG A 227 -2.85 -15.15 -9.98
CA ARG A 227 -1.60 -15.89 -9.66
C ARG A 227 -1.61 -16.46 -8.24
N PHE A 228 -2.26 -15.79 -7.31
CA PHE A 228 -2.37 -16.24 -5.92
C PHE A 228 -3.03 -17.62 -5.76
N TYR A 229 -3.87 -18.05 -6.71
CA TYR A 229 -4.47 -19.39 -6.69
C TYR A 229 -3.45 -20.51 -6.87
N ASP A 230 -2.23 -20.20 -7.33
CA ASP A 230 -1.14 -21.18 -7.45
C ASP A 230 -0.50 -21.51 -6.09
N TYR A 231 -0.95 -20.85 -5.01
CA TYR A 231 -0.47 -21.04 -3.65
C TYR A 231 -1.54 -21.67 -2.74
N PRO A 232 -1.15 -22.24 -1.59
CA PRO A 232 -2.10 -22.78 -0.61
C PRO A 232 -3.14 -21.74 -0.18
N GLN A 233 -4.39 -22.18 0.00
CA GLN A 233 -5.53 -21.30 0.32
C GLN A 233 -5.32 -20.42 1.56
N VAL A 234 -4.56 -20.91 2.55
CA VAL A 234 -4.20 -20.14 3.76
C VAL A 234 -3.43 -18.85 3.45
N LEU A 235 -2.79 -18.76 2.28
CA LEU A 235 -2.07 -17.57 1.83
C LEU A 235 -2.92 -16.68 0.92
N TRP A 236 -4.13 -17.07 0.52
CA TRP A 236 -4.94 -16.25 -0.36
C TRP A 236 -5.34 -14.93 0.34
N PRO A 237 -5.35 -13.80 -0.37
CA PRO A 237 -5.45 -12.48 0.26
C PRO A 237 -6.87 -11.92 0.29
N TYR A 238 -7.81 -12.61 -0.37
CA TYR A 238 -9.17 -12.17 -0.64
C TYR A 238 -10.16 -13.22 -0.15
#